data_AF-A0A3Q2YUW2-F1
#
_entry.id   AF-A0A3Q2YUW2-F1
#
_cell.length_a   1.000
_cell.length_b   1.000
_cell.length_c   1.000
_cell.angle_alpha   90.00
_cell.angle_beta   90.00
_cell.angle_gamma   90.00
#
_symmetry.space_group_name_H-M   'P 1'
#
loop_
_entity.id
_entity.type
_entity.pdbx_description
1 polymer ?
#
loop_
_entity_poly.entity_id
_entity_poly.type
_entity_poly.pdbx_seq_one_letter_code
_entity_poly.pdbx_strand_id
1 'polypeptide(L)'
;MISSRKSYSVSGSSSGSRRSFAGPQAGFRMSYTLGSSAGGFGASSFGAGSFGAGSFGAGGYGAGGYGGLSMSSSSMAGGNFGSGAGFVAPHITAVTVNKSLLTPLSLDIDPTIQAVRTQEKDQIKTLNNRFASFIDKVRFLEQQNKMLETKWSLLQDQTTTRSNIDAMFEAYIANLRRQLDGLGNEKVKLESELKNMQLQVEDFKTKYENEINKRTAAENEFVLLKKDVDGAYMSKVELEAKADALQDEINFLRAVYEAELRELQSQIKDTSVIVEMDNSRNLDMDAIVAEVRAQYEDIANRSKADAEAWYKQKYEEMQSSAGQYGDDLRTTKAEIAELNRMIARLQNEIEAVKAQRASLEAQIAEAEERGELAVKDAKLRIKDLEEALQRAKQDMARQVREYQELMNVKMALDIEIATYRKLLEGEETRLLSGPASATIHVQQSSGGKFFLG
;
A
#
# COMPACT_ATOMS: atom_id res chain seq x y z
N MET A 1 32.51 98.50 -0.97
CA MET A 1 32.83 97.41 -0.03
C MET A 1 32.33 96.12 -0.65
N ILE A 2 33.16 95.39 -1.42
CA ILE A 2 33.93 94.20 -0.98
C ILE A 2 33.00 93.20 -0.28
N SER A 3 32.43 92.25 -1.04
CA SER A 3 32.81 90.82 -1.12
C SER A 3 32.29 90.00 0.07
N SER A 4 31.42 89.00 -0.12
CA SER A 4 31.90 87.65 -0.40
C SER A 4 30.83 86.75 -1.05
N ARG A 5 31.27 85.99 -2.05
CA ARG A 5 30.59 84.93 -2.80
C ARG A 5 30.37 83.68 -1.94
N LYS A 6 29.36 82.88 -2.29
CA LYS A 6 29.58 81.45 -2.63
C LYS A 6 28.53 80.94 -3.60
N SER A 7 29.01 80.62 -4.79
CA SER A 7 28.35 79.95 -5.90
C SER A 7 28.51 78.43 -5.75
N TYR A 8 27.46 77.67 -6.05
CA TYR A 8 27.61 76.30 -6.56
C TYR A 8 26.72 76.13 -7.79
N SER A 9 27.39 75.96 -8.92
CA SER A 9 26.84 75.61 -10.23
C SER A 9 26.62 74.11 -10.31
N VAL A 10 25.44 73.67 -10.76
CA VAL A 10 25.25 72.31 -11.28
C VAL A 10 25.35 72.38 -12.80
N SER A 11 26.45 71.86 -13.32
CA SER A 11 26.69 71.66 -14.75
C SER A 11 25.96 70.41 -15.23
N GLY A 12 24.89 70.60 -16.00
CA GLY A 12 24.30 69.54 -16.82
C GLY A 12 25.20 69.26 -18.01
N SER A 13 25.70 68.02 -18.11
CA SER A 13 26.38 67.52 -19.30
C SER A 13 25.38 66.69 -20.11
N SER A 14 25.00 67.22 -21.26
CA SER A 14 24.27 66.49 -22.29
C SER A 14 25.23 65.58 -23.05
N SER A 15 24.85 64.31 -23.19
CA SER A 15 25.34 63.46 -24.28
C SER A 15 24.15 62.73 -24.84
N GLY A 16 23.65 63.26 -25.95
CA GLY A 16 22.66 62.58 -26.77
C GLY A 16 23.29 61.42 -27.53
N SER A 17 22.53 60.35 -27.66
CA SER A 17 22.63 59.48 -28.83
C SER A 17 21.23 59.13 -29.29
N ARG A 18 20.87 59.75 -30.42
CA ARG A 18 19.75 59.37 -31.27
C ARG A 18 20.12 58.09 -32.03
N ARG A 19 19.07 57.33 -32.38
CA ARG A 19 18.89 56.35 -33.47
C ARG A 19 18.28 55.07 -32.88
N SER A 20 17.28 54.41 -33.47
CA SER A 20 16.50 54.66 -34.68
C SER A 20 15.34 53.67 -34.66
N PHE A 21 14.22 54.11 -35.23
CA PHE A 21 13.01 53.35 -35.51
C PHE A 21 13.30 52.18 -36.47
N ALA A 22 12.83 50.97 -36.13
CA ALA A 22 12.64 49.87 -37.08
C ALA A 22 11.47 49.00 -36.60
N GLY A 23 10.47 48.83 -37.47
CA GLY A 23 9.21 48.14 -37.21
C GLY A 23 9.33 46.60 -37.11
N PRO A 24 8.19 45.92 -36.88
CA PRO A 24 8.17 44.57 -36.34
C PRO A 24 8.29 43.51 -37.44
N GLN A 25 9.15 42.52 -37.20
CA GLN A 25 9.19 41.30 -38.00
C GLN A 25 8.36 40.22 -37.29
N ALA A 26 7.28 39.80 -37.95
CA ALA A 26 6.41 38.72 -37.55
C ALA A 26 7.20 37.40 -37.44
N GLY A 27 7.33 36.90 -36.22
CA GLY A 27 7.85 35.58 -35.92
C GLY A 27 6.72 34.62 -35.59
N PHE A 28 6.40 33.75 -36.55
CA PHE A 28 5.59 32.55 -36.37
C PHE A 28 6.05 31.75 -35.14
N ARG A 29 5.15 31.49 -34.18
CA ARG A 29 5.26 30.31 -33.30
C ARG A 29 3.92 29.59 -33.22
N MET A 30 4.02 28.34 -33.65
CA MET A 30 2.99 27.32 -33.78
C MET A 30 2.26 27.03 -32.48
N SER A 31 0.92 27.00 -32.56
CA SER A 31 0.03 26.32 -31.63
C SER A 31 0.09 24.81 -31.88
N TYR A 32 0.30 24.01 -30.83
CA TYR A 32 -0.01 22.59 -30.88
C TYR A 32 -1.49 22.42 -30.50
N THR A 33 -2.28 22.01 -31.47
CA THR A 33 -3.67 21.61 -31.30
C THR A 33 -3.75 20.21 -30.70
N LEU A 34 -4.66 20.10 -29.73
CA LEU A 34 -5.20 18.88 -29.14
C LEU A 34 -5.73 17.93 -30.23
N GLY A 35 -5.11 16.76 -30.35
CA GLY A 35 -5.51 15.70 -31.27
C GLY A 35 -6.26 14.60 -30.53
N SER A 36 -7.60 14.64 -30.61
CA SER A 36 -8.48 13.51 -30.29
C SER A 36 -8.30 12.42 -31.35
N SER A 37 -7.94 11.21 -30.93
CA SER A 37 -8.05 10.01 -31.78
C SER A 37 -9.05 9.03 -31.16
N ALA A 38 -10.21 8.96 -31.80
CA ALA A 38 -11.17 7.88 -31.67
C ALA A 38 -10.75 6.69 -32.55
N GLY A 39 -11.00 5.48 -32.05
CA GLY A 39 -10.81 4.19 -32.72
C GLY A 39 -10.34 3.15 -31.68
N GLY A 40 -11.10 2.14 -31.26
CA GLY A 40 -12.31 1.54 -31.79
C GLY A 40 -12.03 0.14 -32.32
N PHE A 41 -11.80 -0.84 -31.43
CA PHE A 41 -11.91 -2.31 -31.59
C PHE A 41 -11.82 -2.88 -30.16
N GLY A 42 -12.50 -3.92 -29.70
CA GLY A 42 -13.34 -4.94 -30.29
C GLY A 42 -13.60 -5.95 -29.15
N ALA A 43 -14.80 -6.51 -29.13
CA ALA A 43 -15.26 -7.43 -28.10
C ALA A 43 -14.35 -8.65 -27.91
N SER A 44 -14.09 -9.04 -26.66
CA SER A 44 -13.93 -10.45 -26.31
C SER A 44 -14.51 -10.70 -24.91
N SER A 45 -15.51 -11.57 -24.94
CA SER A 45 -16.16 -12.21 -23.81
C SER A 45 -15.16 -13.08 -23.06
N PHE A 46 -15.05 -12.89 -21.75
CA PHE A 46 -14.54 -13.92 -20.85
C PHE A 46 -15.51 -14.07 -19.69
N GLY A 47 -16.26 -15.17 -19.74
CA GLY A 47 -17.14 -15.61 -18.68
C GLY A 47 -16.36 -15.92 -17.42
N ALA A 48 -16.87 -15.41 -16.29
CA ALA A 48 -16.46 -15.86 -14.97
C ALA A 48 -17.06 -17.25 -14.73
N GLY A 49 -16.22 -18.26 -14.97
CA GLY A 49 -16.50 -19.66 -14.69
C GLY A 49 -16.53 -19.96 -13.20
N SER A 50 -17.49 -20.80 -12.87
CA SER A 50 -17.74 -21.53 -11.64
C SER A 50 -16.51 -21.87 -10.79
N PHE A 51 -16.61 -21.62 -9.48
CA PHE A 51 -15.74 -22.16 -8.45
C PHE A 51 -16.03 -23.66 -8.28
N GLY A 52 -15.26 -24.49 -8.99
CA GLY A 52 -15.23 -25.93 -8.79
C GLY A 52 -14.40 -26.27 -7.55
N ALA A 53 -15.07 -26.72 -6.50
CA ALA A 53 -14.46 -27.37 -5.35
C ALA A 53 -13.92 -28.75 -5.77
N GLY A 54 -12.59 -28.85 -5.91
CA GLY A 54 -11.87 -30.08 -6.21
C GLY A 54 -11.08 -30.56 -5.00
N SER A 55 -11.60 -31.60 -4.36
CA SER A 55 -10.93 -32.69 -3.64
C SER A 55 -9.46 -32.50 -3.21
N PHE A 56 -9.23 -32.34 -1.90
CA PHE A 56 -7.95 -32.64 -1.27
C PHE A 56 -7.96 -34.12 -0.85
N GLY A 57 -7.36 -34.97 -1.69
CA GLY A 57 -6.99 -36.32 -1.31
C GLY A 57 -5.82 -36.27 -0.32
N ALA A 58 -6.05 -36.72 0.90
CA ALA A 58 -5.03 -36.86 1.93
C ALA A 58 -4.06 -37.98 1.54
N GLY A 59 -2.82 -37.57 1.23
CA GLY A 59 -1.69 -38.46 1.07
C GLY A 59 -1.31 -39.08 2.41
N GLY A 60 -1.24 -40.41 2.42
CA GLY A 60 -0.63 -41.17 3.49
C GLY A 60 0.89 -40.95 3.52
N TYR A 61 1.41 -40.68 4.72
CA TYR A 61 2.83 -40.79 5.01
C TYR A 61 2.99 -41.80 6.13
N GLY A 62 3.54 -42.96 5.76
CA GLY A 62 4.23 -43.83 6.68
C GLY A 62 5.59 -43.22 7.00
N ALA A 63 5.94 -43.19 8.28
CA ALA A 63 7.29 -42.97 8.76
C ALA A 63 7.51 -43.90 9.96
N GLY A 64 8.42 -44.84 9.78
CA GLY A 64 8.97 -45.65 10.86
C GLY A 64 9.84 -44.82 11.78
N GLY A 65 9.91 -45.22 13.04
CA GLY A 65 10.75 -44.61 14.06
C GLY A 65 10.87 -45.55 15.25
N TYR A 66 11.91 -46.38 15.20
CA TYR A 66 12.36 -47.24 16.28
C TYR A 66 12.77 -46.40 17.50
N GLY A 67 12.24 -46.76 18.67
CA GLY A 67 12.71 -46.29 19.98
C GLY A 67 12.80 -47.50 20.90
N GLY A 68 14.02 -47.91 21.23
CA GLY A 68 14.29 -48.92 22.24
C GLY A 68 14.63 -48.29 23.59
N LEU A 69 14.46 -49.04 24.67
CA LEU A 69 15.34 -49.13 25.84
C LEU A 69 14.82 -50.18 26.85
N SER A 70 15.74 -51.06 27.30
CA SER A 70 15.81 -51.71 28.63
C SER A 70 14.82 -52.86 28.95
N MET A 71 15.15 -53.97 29.65
CA MET A 71 16.27 -54.39 30.52
C MET A 71 16.42 -55.92 30.58
N SER A 72 17.61 -56.38 31.03
CA SER A 72 17.89 -57.61 31.82
C SER A 72 17.85 -58.96 31.07
N SER A 73 18.91 -59.76 31.04
CA SER A 73 19.51 -60.37 32.25
C SER A 73 20.93 -60.88 32.00
N SER A 74 21.71 -60.84 33.07
CA SER A 74 23.14 -61.07 33.16
C SER A 74 23.54 -62.55 33.16
N SER A 75 24.74 -62.80 32.62
CA SER A 75 25.81 -63.65 33.16
C SER A 75 25.56 -65.14 33.40
N MET A 76 26.37 -65.98 32.73
CA MET A 76 27.45 -66.74 33.37
C MET A 76 28.49 -67.17 32.33
N ALA A 77 29.75 -67.14 32.76
CA ALA A 77 30.96 -67.10 31.97
C ALA A 77 31.38 -68.45 31.36
N GLY A 78 32.15 -68.37 30.28
CA GLY A 78 32.81 -69.52 29.66
C GLY A 78 34.21 -69.80 30.20
N GLY A 79 34.87 -70.76 29.53
CA GLY A 79 36.32 -70.75 29.35
C GLY A 79 37.15 -71.72 30.20
N ASN A 80 37.16 -72.98 29.79
CA ASN A 80 38.35 -73.79 29.43
C ASN A 80 39.72 -73.46 30.06
N PHE A 81 40.36 -74.44 30.74
CA PHE A 81 41.82 -74.67 30.75
C PHE A 81 42.14 -76.12 31.15
N GLY A 82 43.18 -76.69 30.55
CA GLY A 82 43.58 -78.10 30.67
C GLY A 82 44.79 -78.39 31.58
N SER A 83 45.41 -79.55 31.33
CA SER A 83 46.49 -80.24 32.06
C SER A 83 46.03 -80.94 33.35
N GLY A 84 46.50 -82.12 33.76
CA GLY A 84 47.57 -83.00 33.32
C GLY A 84 47.94 -83.88 34.52
N ALA A 85 48.26 -85.16 34.25
CA ALA A 85 48.91 -86.13 35.16
C ALA A 85 48.15 -86.63 36.41
N GLY A 86 48.20 -87.95 36.64
CA GLY A 86 47.86 -88.55 37.92
C GLY A 86 47.30 -89.96 37.85
N PHE A 87 48.15 -90.94 37.49
CA PHE A 87 48.00 -92.35 37.87
C PHE A 87 47.64 -92.48 39.37
N VAL A 88 46.77 -93.43 39.73
CA VAL A 88 46.93 -94.45 40.80
C VAL A 88 45.64 -95.31 40.87
N ALA A 89 45.74 -96.58 40.49
CA ALA A 89 44.86 -97.68 40.96
C ALA A 89 45.30 -98.06 42.38
N PRO A 90 44.43 -98.49 43.32
CA PRO A 90 43.85 -99.85 43.33
C PRO A 90 42.43 -99.87 44.00
N HIS A 91 41.68 -100.95 44.20
CA HIS A 91 42.00 -102.25 44.80
C HIS A 91 40.79 -103.19 44.63
N ILE A 92 41.08 -104.43 44.22
CA ILE A 92 40.17 -105.56 44.13
C ILE A 92 40.15 -106.21 45.52
N THR A 93 38.97 -106.34 46.14
CA THR A 93 38.75 -107.12 47.37
C THR A 93 38.15 -108.48 47.03
N ALA A 94 38.66 -109.51 47.70
CA ALA A 94 38.39 -110.92 47.44
C ALA A 94 36.98 -111.34 47.84
N VAL A 95 36.49 -112.31 47.07
CA VAL A 95 35.18 -112.98 47.13
C VAL A 95 35.05 -113.84 48.38
N THR A 96 34.01 -113.61 49.18
CA THR A 96 33.55 -114.53 50.22
C THR A 96 32.55 -115.51 49.61
N VAL A 97 32.98 -116.75 49.34
CA VAL A 97 32.13 -117.81 48.77
C VAL A 97 31.27 -118.42 49.88
N ASN A 98 29.97 -118.11 49.88
CA ASN A 98 28.99 -118.81 50.70
C ASN A 98 28.73 -120.20 50.10
N LYS A 99 29.15 -121.26 50.79
CA LYS A 99 29.08 -122.67 50.35
C LYS A 99 27.65 -123.28 50.38
N SER A 100 26.61 -122.46 50.39
CA SER A 100 25.19 -122.89 50.48
C SER A 100 24.40 -122.68 49.18
N LEU A 101 25.09 -122.41 48.06
CA LEU A 101 24.49 -122.17 46.72
C LEU A 101 24.84 -123.27 45.70
N LEU A 102 25.13 -124.50 46.17
CA LEU A 102 25.42 -125.67 45.32
C LEU A 102 24.14 -126.48 45.01
N THR A 103 23.14 -125.81 44.45
CA THR A 103 22.08 -126.42 43.66
C THR A 103 21.83 -125.52 42.43
N PRO A 104 21.92 -126.04 41.20
CA PRO A 104 21.55 -125.25 40.02
C PRO A 104 20.03 -125.00 40.10
N LEU A 105 19.63 -123.77 40.43
CA LEU A 105 18.27 -123.33 40.11
C LEU A 105 18.25 -123.04 38.60
N SER A 106 17.79 -124.00 37.83
CA SER A 106 17.37 -123.83 36.45
C SER A 106 16.17 -122.89 36.40
N LEU A 107 16.43 -121.59 36.31
CA LEU A 107 15.50 -120.67 35.67
C LEU A 107 15.75 -120.82 34.18
N ASP A 108 15.09 -121.80 33.57
CA ASP A 108 14.87 -121.79 32.13
C ASP A 108 14.19 -120.45 31.82
N ILE A 109 14.98 -119.46 31.40
CA ILE A 109 14.45 -118.25 30.80
C ILE A 109 13.81 -118.73 29.51
N ASP A 110 12.49 -118.72 29.52
CA ASP A 110 11.64 -119.13 28.42
C ASP A 110 12.24 -118.66 27.07
N PRO A 111 12.58 -119.58 26.13
CA PRO A 111 13.18 -119.22 24.85
C PRO A 111 12.30 -118.25 24.04
N THR A 112 11.00 -118.14 24.37
CA THR A 112 10.11 -117.13 23.80
C THR A 112 10.37 -115.72 24.34
N ILE A 113 10.73 -115.54 25.62
CA ILE A 113 11.02 -114.23 26.24
C ILE A 113 12.34 -113.65 25.72
N GLN A 114 13.33 -114.50 25.45
CA GLN A 114 14.62 -114.05 24.92
C GLN A 114 14.51 -113.61 23.45
N ALA A 115 13.69 -114.31 22.64
CA ALA A 115 13.37 -113.91 21.27
C ALA A 115 12.60 -112.58 21.23
N VAL A 116 11.60 -112.39 22.11
CA VAL A 116 10.85 -111.13 22.23
C VAL A 116 11.76 -109.98 22.66
N ARG A 117 12.66 -110.18 23.64
CA ARG A 117 13.63 -109.13 24.03
C ARG A 117 14.62 -108.78 22.93
N THR A 118 15.05 -109.75 22.11
CA THR A 118 15.91 -109.44 20.95
C THR A 118 15.15 -108.69 19.87
N GLN A 119 13.89 -109.05 19.61
CA GLN A 119 13.03 -108.35 18.66
C GLN A 119 12.70 -106.92 19.13
N GLU A 120 12.37 -106.74 20.42
CA GLU A 120 12.21 -105.41 21.04
C GLU A 120 13.50 -104.60 20.98
N LYS A 121 14.66 -105.21 21.25
CA LYS A 121 15.95 -104.52 21.15
C LYS A 121 16.24 -104.07 19.72
N ASP A 122 15.91 -104.85 18.70
CA ASP A 122 16.12 -104.48 17.31
C ASP A 122 15.08 -103.47 16.80
N GLN A 123 13.83 -103.53 17.29
CA GLN A 123 12.85 -102.47 17.09
C GLN A 123 13.29 -101.16 17.75
N ILE A 124 13.80 -101.21 18.98
CA ILE A 124 14.35 -100.05 19.69
C ILE A 124 15.56 -99.50 18.95
N LYS A 125 16.47 -100.34 18.42
CA LYS A 125 17.58 -99.86 17.57
C LYS A 125 17.08 -99.21 16.29
N THR A 126 16.07 -99.77 15.64
CA THR A 126 15.49 -99.21 14.40
C THR A 126 14.82 -97.86 14.67
N LEU A 127 14.08 -97.76 15.78
CA LEU A 127 13.51 -96.50 16.27
C LEU A 127 14.60 -95.50 16.64
N ASN A 128 15.66 -95.93 17.32
CA ASN A 128 16.77 -95.08 17.73
C ASN A 128 17.55 -94.56 16.51
N ASN A 129 17.79 -95.40 15.50
CA ASN A 129 18.38 -94.96 14.23
C ASN A 129 17.47 -93.97 13.50
N ARG A 130 16.15 -94.14 13.55
CA ARG A 130 15.19 -93.15 13.04
C ARG A 130 15.25 -91.86 13.85
N PHE A 131 15.31 -91.92 15.18
CA PHE A 131 15.47 -90.73 16.02
C PHE A 131 16.80 -90.01 15.76
N ALA A 132 17.90 -90.73 15.58
CA ALA A 132 19.18 -90.15 15.18
C ALA A 132 19.05 -89.42 13.84
N SER A 133 18.40 -90.02 12.84
CA SER A 133 18.14 -89.37 11.55
C SER A 133 17.24 -88.12 11.66
N PHE A 134 16.26 -88.13 12.58
CA PHE A 134 15.43 -86.96 12.86
C PHE A 134 16.20 -85.86 13.58
N ILE A 135 17.06 -86.21 14.54
CA ILE A 135 17.94 -85.27 15.24
C ILE A 135 18.90 -84.61 14.25
N ASP A 136 19.48 -85.39 13.34
CA ASP A 136 20.35 -84.86 12.28
C ASP A 136 19.56 -83.93 11.33
N LYS A 137 18.31 -84.28 11.02
CA LYS A 137 17.43 -83.42 10.20
C LYS A 137 17.06 -82.12 10.91
N VAL A 138 16.76 -82.16 12.21
CA VAL A 138 16.47 -80.98 13.03
C VAL A 138 17.70 -80.09 13.13
N ARG A 139 18.89 -80.66 13.43
CA ARG A 139 20.15 -79.91 13.44
C ARG A 139 20.46 -79.25 12.11
N PHE A 140 20.23 -79.96 11.00
CA PHE A 140 20.39 -79.39 9.66
C PHE A 140 19.43 -78.23 9.41
N LEU A 141 18.16 -78.36 9.81
CA LEU A 141 17.16 -77.29 9.68
C LEU A 141 17.46 -76.10 10.61
N GLU A 142 17.90 -76.33 11.84
CA GLU A 142 18.35 -75.28 12.76
C GLU A 142 19.56 -74.53 12.18
N GLN A 143 20.53 -75.26 11.62
CA GLN A 143 21.68 -74.65 10.97
C GLN A 143 21.29 -73.84 9.73
N GLN A 144 20.31 -74.32 8.94
CA GLN A 144 19.74 -73.57 7.83
C GLN A 144 18.98 -72.32 8.30
N ASN A 145 18.16 -72.42 9.33
CA ASN A 145 17.45 -71.27 9.89
C ASN A 145 18.41 -70.22 10.42
N LYS A 146 19.47 -70.63 11.12
CA LYS A 146 20.52 -69.70 11.59
C LYS A 146 21.27 -69.03 10.42
N MET A 147 21.50 -69.77 9.34
CA MET A 147 22.06 -69.19 8.11
C MET A 147 21.09 -68.20 7.46
N LEU A 148 19.79 -68.50 7.45
CA LEU A 148 18.77 -67.60 6.92
C LEU A 148 18.60 -66.34 7.78
N GLU A 149 18.65 -66.46 9.11
CA GLU A 149 18.61 -65.33 10.05
C GLU A 149 19.81 -64.41 9.87
N THR A 150 21.03 -64.97 9.78
CA THR A 150 22.23 -64.17 9.54
C THR A 150 22.21 -63.50 8.17
N LYS A 151 21.75 -64.21 7.14
CA LYS A 151 21.55 -63.65 5.80
C LYS A 151 20.49 -62.54 5.81
N TRP A 152 19.38 -62.73 6.52
CA TRP A 152 18.33 -61.73 6.69
C TRP A 152 18.85 -60.48 7.39
N SER A 153 19.57 -60.63 8.51
CA SER A 153 20.18 -59.52 9.23
C SER A 153 21.14 -58.73 8.33
N LEU A 154 22.00 -59.42 7.57
CA LEU A 154 22.95 -58.78 6.66
C LEU A 154 22.25 -58.02 5.52
N LEU A 155 21.20 -58.60 4.94
CA LEU A 155 20.38 -57.97 3.91
C LEU A 155 19.62 -56.74 4.44
N GLN A 156 19.15 -56.81 5.69
CA GLN A 156 18.45 -55.70 6.33
C GLN A 156 19.40 -54.54 6.67
N ASP A 157 20.62 -54.85 7.11
CA ASP A 157 21.67 -53.85 7.33
C ASP A 157 22.16 -53.23 6.02
N GLN A 158 22.31 -54.02 4.95
CA GLN A 158 22.63 -53.50 3.62
C GLN A 158 21.53 -52.63 3.03
N THR A 159 20.26 -52.96 3.26
CA THR A 159 19.11 -52.17 2.77
C THR A 159 18.97 -50.85 3.54
N THR A 160 19.52 -50.78 4.76
CA THR A 160 19.46 -49.59 5.63
C THR A 160 20.63 -48.62 5.40
N THR A 161 21.19 -48.56 4.19
CA THR A 161 21.98 -47.39 3.78
C THR A 161 21.03 -46.21 3.59
N ARG A 162 20.71 -45.48 4.67
CA ARG A 162 19.94 -44.24 4.61
C ARG A 162 20.72 -43.22 3.79
N SER A 163 20.29 -42.98 2.56
CA SER A 163 20.92 -42.00 1.67
C SER A 163 20.77 -40.59 2.22
N ASN A 164 21.88 -39.86 2.40
CA ASN A 164 21.93 -38.47 2.86
C ASN A 164 21.38 -37.44 1.83
N ILE A 165 20.65 -37.93 0.83
CA ILE A 165 20.15 -37.15 -0.31
C ILE A 165 19.03 -36.22 0.14
N ASP A 166 18.12 -36.69 1.00
CA ASP A 166 17.03 -35.88 1.54
C ASP A 166 17.55 -34.69 2.34
N ALA A 167 18.60 -34.89 3.15
CA ALA A 167 19.22 -33.79 3.91
C ALA A 167 19.92 -32.77 3.00
N MET A 168 20.52 -33.22 1.88
CA MET A 168 21.10 -32.31 0.90
C MET A 168 20.04 -31.49 0.16
N PHE A 169 18.92 -32.11 -0.23
CA PHE A 169 17.80 -31.39 -0.82
C PHE A 169 17.16 -30.41 0.16
N GLU A 170 16.99 -30.81 1.42
CA GLU A 170 16.44 -29.93 2.46
C GLU A 170 17.35 -28.72 2.70
N ALA A 171 18.68 -28.93 2.76
CA ALA A 171 19.64 -27.83 2.87
C ALA A 171 19.61 -26.90 1.64
N TYR A 172 19.47 -27.45 0.43
CA TYR A 172 19.35 -26.67 -0.79
C TYR A 172 18.05 -25.86 -0.84
N ILE A 173 16.92 -26.47 -0.45
CA ILE A 173 15.62 -25.80 -0.33
C ILE A 173 15.70 -24.68 0.72
N ALA A 174 16.31 -24.93 1.88
CA ALA A 174 16.49 -23.92 2.92
C ALA A 174 17.34 -22.74 2.42
N ASN A 175 18.42 -23.01 1.67
CA ASN A 175 19.24 -21.97 1.06
C ASN A 175 18.44 -21.14 0.02
N LEU A 176 17.66 -21.79 -0.86
CA LEU A 176 16.81 -21.08 -1.82
C LEU A 176 15.74 -20.21 -1.14
N ARG A 177 15.11 -20.71 -0.06
CA ARG A 177 14.17 -19.92 0.74
C ARG A 177 14.84 -18.68 1.34
N ARG A 178 16.04 -18.84 1.89
CA ARG A 178 16.81 -17.72 2.45
C ARG A 178 17.19 -16.68 1.39
N GLN A 179 17.52 -17.12 0.17
CA GLN A 179 17.77 -16.21 -0.95
C GLN A 179 16.50 -15.47 -1.39
N LEU A 180 15.35 -16.16 -1.43
CA LEU A 180 14.06 -15.56 -1.74
C LEU A 180 13.69 -14.49 -0.70
N ASP A 181 13.88 -14.79 0.59
CA ASP A 181 13.63 -13.83 1.67
C ASP A 181 14.58 -12.64 1.59
N GLY A 182 15.86 -12.87 1.26
CA GLY A 182 16.85 -11.81 1.02
C GLY A 182 16.43 -10.87 -0.11
N LEU A 183 16.07 -11.43 -1.28
CA LEU A 183 15.56 -10.68 -2.42
C LEU A 183 14.23 -9.98 -2.11
N GLY A 184 13.36 -10.60 -1.32
CA GLY A 184 12.11 -10.00 -0.85
C GLY A 184 12.35 -8.75 -0.01
N ASN A 185 13.31 -8.81 0.93
CA ASN A 185 13.69 -7.66 1.74
C ASN A 185 14.33 -6.54 0.92
N GLU A 186 15.19 -6.88 -0.04
CA GLU A 186 15.78 -5.91 -0.98
C GLU A 186 14.71 -5.24 -1.83
N LYS A 187 13.74 -6.02 -2.34
CA LYS A 187 12.60 -5.48 -3.08
C LYS A 187 11.81 -4.48 -2.26
N VAL A 188 11.45 -4.82 -1.02
CA VAL A 188 10.72 -3.90 -0.12
C VAL A 188 11.53 -2.64 0.17
N LYS A 189 12.84 -2.78 0.36
CA LYS A 189 13.73 -1.63 0.56
C LYS A 189 13.73 -0.71 -0.67
N LEU A 190 13.91 -1.26 -1.88
CA LEU A 190 13.90 -0.51 -3.13
C LEU A 190 12.54 0.14 -3.40
N GLU A 191 11.44 -0.54 -3.10
CA GLU A 191 10.09 0.02 -3.17
C GLU A 191 9.92 1.21 -2.21
N SER A 192 10.48 1.13 -1.00
CA SER A 192 10.47 2.25 -0.06
C SER A 192 11.31 3.45 -0.53
N GLU A 193 12.49 3.19 -1.11
CA GLU A 193 13.37 4.24 -1.67
C GLU A 193 12.73 4.91 -2.89
N LEU A 194 12.11 4.12 -3.78
CA LEU A 194 11.36 4.62 -4.92
C LEU A 194 10.19 5.51 -4.46
N LYS A 195 9.42 5.07 -3.47
CA LYS A 195 8.33 5.87 -2.91
C LYS A 195 8.84 7.17 -2.29
N ASN A 196 9.94 7.12 -1.55
CA ASN A 196 10.57 8.31 -0.98
C ASN A 196 11.04 9.29 -2.08
N MET A 197 11.66 8.78 -3.14
CA MET A 197 12.08 9.59 -4.29
C MET A 197 10.88 10.22 -5.01
N GLN A 198 9.78 9.47 -5.19
CA GLN A 198 8.54 9.99 -5.76
C GLN A 198 7.95 11.13 -4.93
N LEU A 199 7.91 10.98 -3.59
CA LEU A 199 7.46 12.04 -2.69
C LEU A 199 8.34 13.29 -2.82
N GLN A 200 9.66 13.13 -2.89
CA GLN A 200 10.57 14.27 -3.11
C GLN A 200 10.32 14.96 -4.45
N VAL A 201 10.06 14.20 -5.52
CA VAL A 201 9.75 14.77 -6.84
C VAL A 201 8.44 15.55 -6.81
N GLU A 202 7.39 15.02 -6.19
CA GLU A 202 6.11 15.73 -6.04
C GLU A 202 6.24 16.98 -5.14
N ASP A 203 7.05 16.92 -4.07
CA ASP A 203 7.36 18.08 -3.24
C ASP A 203 8.08 19.17 -4.04
N PHE A 204 9.07 18.81 -4.87
CA PHE A 204 9.76 19.77 -5.72
C PHE A 204 8.84 20.34 -6.80
N LYS A 205 8.03 19.51 -7.43
CA LYS A 205 7.02 19.95 -8.41
C LYS A 205 6.06 20.96 -7.79
N THR A 206 5.52 20.67 -6.62
CA THR A 206 4.65 21.59 -5.87
C THR A 206 5.37 22.90 -5.54
N LYS A 207 6.64 22.85 -5.13
CA LYS A 207 7.46 24.05 -4.90
C LYS A 207 7.67 24.87 -6.18
N TYR A 208 7.92 24.22 -7.31
CA TYR A 208 8.06 24.88 -8.61
C TYR A 208 6.76 25.55 -9.07
N GLU A 209 5.63 24.86 -8.95
CA GLU A 209 4.32 25.42 -9.26
C GLU A 209 4.01 26.64 -8.39
N ASN A 210 4.28 26.55 -7.08
CA ASN A 210 4.14 27.67 -6.16
C ASN A 210 5.05 28.86 -6.52
N GLU A 211 6.29 28.60 -6.92
CA GLU A 211 7.23 29.65 -7.31
C GLU A 211 6.83 30.32 -8.64
N ILE A 212 6.32 29.55 -9.61
CA ILE A 212 5.74 30.08 -10.84
C ILE A 212 4.54 30.98 -10.52
N ASN A 213 3.66 30.54 -9.62
CA ASN A 213 2.50 31.32 -9.22
C ASN A 213 2.92 32.63 -8.52
N LYS A 214 3.90 32.58 -7.61
CA LYS A 214 4.47 33.77 -6.96
C LYS A 214 5.11 34.72 -7.96
N ARG A 215 5.91 34.21 -8.90
CA ARG A 215 6.52 35.00 -9.96
C ARG A 215 5.46 35.69 -10.82
N THR A 216 4.41 34.95 -11.21
CA THR A 216 3.31 35.49 -12.02
C THR A 216 2.54 36.57 -11.25
N ALA A 217 2.30 36.37 -9.95
CA ALA A 217 1.67 37.38 -9.11
C ALA A 217 2.53 38.66 -9.00
N ALA A 218 3.84 38.52 -8.76
CA ALA A 218 4.77 39.65 -8.72
C ALA A 218 4.90 40.36 -10.08
N GLU A 219 4.85 39.62 -11.19
CA GLU A 219 4.85 40.19 -12.54
C GLU A 219 3.55 40.97 -12.83
N ASN A 220 2.40 40.45 -12.40
CA ASN A 220 1.13 41.16 -12.48
C ASN A 220 1.14 42.44 -11.64
N GLU A 221 1.66 42.39 -10.41
CA GLU A 221 1.80 43.56 -9.54
C GLU A 221 2.74 44.61 -10.17
N PHE A 222 3.84 44.17 -10.76
CA PHE A 222 4.77 45.05 -11.48
C PHE A 222 4.11 45.74 -12.67
N VAL A 223 3.27 45.04 -13.43
CA VAL A 223 2.52 45.63 -14.56
C VAL A 223 1.52 46.67 -14.06
N LEU A 224 0.82 46.40 -12.95
CA LEU A 224 -0.10 47.37 -12.33
C LEU A 224 0.66 48.60 -11.84
N LEU A 225 1.77 48.41 -11.12
CA LEU A 225 2.60 49.50 -10.63
C LEU A 225 3.14 50.36 -11.78
N LYS A 226 3.53 49.73 -12.90
CA LYS A 226 3.94 50.46 -14.11
C LYS A 226 2.81 51.32 -14.66
N LYS A 227 1.59 50.79 -14.74
CA LYS A 227 0.40 51.55 -15.16
C LYS A 227 0.15 52.74 -14.23
N ASP A 228 0.28 52.55 -12.93
CA ASP A 228 0.09 53.61 -11.93
C ASP A 228 1.17 54.69 -12.05
N VAL A 229 2.44 54.30 -12.29
CA VAL A 229 3.55 55.23 -12.56
C VAL A 229 3.30 56.02 -13.85
N ASP A 230 2.88 55.36 -14.93
CA ASP A 230 2.56 56.03 -16.19
C ASP A 230 1.38 57.00 -16.00
N GLY A 231 0.35 56.61 -15.23
CA GLY A 231 -0.78 57.47 -14.87
C GLY A 231 -0.36 58.70 -14.04
N ALA A 232 0.50 58.49 -13.05
CA ALA A 232 1.06 59.59 -12.25
C ALA A 232 1.94 60.52 -13.09
N TYR A 233 2.70 59.98 -14.04
CA TYR A 233 3.52 60.77 -14.95
C TYR A 233 2.65 61.62 -15.89
N MET A 234 1.57 61.06 -16.45
CA MET A 234 0.61 61.80 -17.27
C MET A 234 -0.02 62.94 -16.47
N SER A 235 -0.49 62.68 -15.25
CA SER A 235 -1.05 63.71 -14.37
C SER A 235 -0.02 64.80 -14.02
N LYS A 236 1.24 64.41 -13.77
CA LYS A 236 2.34 65.37 -13.56
C LYS A 236 2.52 66.27 -14.77
N VAL A 237 2.60 65.70 -15.98
CA VAL A 237 2.78 66.48 -17.23
C VAL A 237 1.59 67.42 -17.46
N GLU A 238 0.37 66.98 -17.21
CA GLU A 238 -0.82 67.84 -17.30
C GLU A 238 -0.79 69.00 -16.30
N LEU A 239 -0.34 68.75 -15.07
CA LEU A 239 -0.19 69.79 -14.05
C LEU A 239 0.95 70.76 -14.38
N GLU A 240 2.07 70.27 -14.91
CA GLU A 240 3.17 71.10 -15.41
C GLU A 240 2.70 72.01 -16.55
N ALA A 241 1.97 71.48 -17.53
CA ALA A 241 1.41 72.28 -18.62
C ALA A 241 0.42 73.36 -18.14
N LYS A 242 -0.41 73.05 -17.12
CA LYS A 242 -1.31 74.04 -16.50
C LYS A 242 -0.53 75.11 -15.74
N ALA A 243 0.54 74.74 -15.05
CA ALA A 243 1.40 75.68 -14.35
C ALA A 243 2.11 76.63 -15.32
N ASP A 244 2.63 76.10 -16.43
CA ASP A 244 3.25 76.90 -17.49
C ASP A 244 2.23 77.86 -18.15
N ALA A 245 1.03 77.37 -18.47
CA ALA A 245 -0.04 78.21 -19.01
C ALA A 245 -0.43 79.36 -18.07
N LEU A 246 -0.57 79.08 -16.76
CA LEU A 246 -0.83 80.12 -15.76
C LEU A 246 0.35 81.10 -15.63
N GLN A 247 1.58 80.61 -15.75
CA GLN A 247 2.77 81.45 -15.71
C GLN A 247 2.84 82.39 -16.92
N ASP A 248 2.47 81.91 -18.11
CA ASP A 248 2.35 82.72 -19.31
C ASP A 248 1.23 83.77 -19.19
N GLU A 249 0.08 83.40 -18.62
CA GLU A 249 -1.01 84.34 -18.33
C GLU A 249 -0.57 85.45 -17.37
N ILE A 250 0.15 85.11 -16.29
CA ILE A 250 0.71 86.11 -15.37
C ILE A 250 1.69 87.04 -16.09
N ASN A 251 2.54 86.51 -16.95
CA ASN A 251 3.51 87.30 -17.71
C ASN A 251 2.81 88.23 -18.71
N PHE A 252 1.77 87.73 -19.39
CA PHE A 252 0.93 88.52 -20.29
C PHE A 252 0.26 89.68 -19.55
N LEU A 253 -0.43 89.40 -18.43
CA LEU A 253 -1.07 90.43 -17.62
C LEU A 253 -0.09 91.48 -17.12
N ARG A 254 1.11 91.07 -16.68
CA ARG A 254 2.18 92.01 -16.31
C ARG A 254 2.59 92.92 -17.47
N ALA A 255 2.80 92.35 -18.66
CA ALA A 255 3.17 93.12 -19.85
C ALA A 255 2.06 94.11 -20.26
N VAL A 256 0.79 93.70 -20.18
CA VAL A 256 -0.37 94.55 -20.44
C VAL A 256 -0.42 95.71 -19.43
N TYR A 257 -0.35 95.43 -18.13
CA TYR A 257 -0.38 96.49 -17.12
C TYR A 257 0.81 97.45 -17.24
N GLU A 258 1.98 96.96 -17.62
CA GLU A 258 3.14 97.83 -17.87
C GLU A 258 2.93 98.72 -19.11
N ALA A 259 2.28 98.20 -20.15
CA ALA A 259 1.92 98.97 -21.34
C ALA A 259 0.83 100.01 -21.04
N GLU A 260 -0.23 99.64 -20.32
CA GLU A 260 -1.29 100.55 -19.88
C GLU A 260 -0.73 101.67 -19.00
N LEU A 261 0.18 101.35 -18.06
CA LEU A 261 0.85 102.36 -17.25
C LEU A 261 1.69 103.33 -18.10
N ARG A 262 2.40 102.82 -19.12
CA ARG A 262 3.14 103.67 -20.06
C ARG A 262 2.21 104.55 -20.89
N GLU A 263 1.09 104.01 -21.34
CA GLU A 263 0.09 104.75 -22.10
C GLU A 263 -0.56 105.84 -21.25
N LEU A 264 -1.01 105.53 -20.03
CA LEU A 264 -1.55 106.51 -19.09
C LEU A 264 -0.52 107.59 -18.76
N GLN A 265 0.76 107.23 -18.58
CA GLN A 265 1.83 108.21 -18.42
C GLN A 265 2.04 109.07 -19.68
N SER A 266 1.87 108.53 -20.88
CA SER A 266 1.89 109.32 -22.13
C SER A 266 0.69 110.24 -22.18
N GLN A 267 -0.53 109.74 -21.95
CA GLN A 267 -1.74 110.54 -21.95
C GLN A 267 -1.67 111.69 -20.94
N ILE A 268 -1.11 111.48 -19.75
CA ILE A 268 -0.86 112.56 -18.76
C ILE A 268 0.15 113.58 -19.29
N LYS A 269 1.19 113.16 -20.01
CA LYS A 269 2.16 114.06 -20.65
C LYS A 269 1.57 114.79 -21.86
N ASP A 270 0.67 114.16 -22.61
CA ASP A 270 0.08 114.68 -23.83
C ASP A 270 -1.09 115.64 -23.50
N THR A 271 -1.86 115.38 -22.43
CA THR A 271 -2.88 116.33 -21.90
C THR A 271 -2.29 117.49 -21.10
N SER A 272 -1.00 117.44 -20.76
CA SER A 272 -0.24 118.57 -20.21
C SER A 272 0.06 119.65 -21.26
N VAL A 273 -0.37 119.48 -22.52
CA VAL A 273 -0.33 120.52 -23.55
C VAL A 273 -1.76 120.99 -23.78
N ILE A 274 -2.09 122.15 -23.21
CA ILE A 274 -3.32 122.88 -23.53
C ILE A 274 -3.21 123.30 -24.99
N VAL A 275 -3.90 122.59 -25.87
CA VAL A 275 -4.04 122.95 -27.28
C VAL A 275 -5.31 123.78 -27.39
N GLU A 276 -5.14 125.11 -27.41
CA GLU A 276 -6.15 126.02 -27.94
C GLU A 276 -6.22 125.81 -29.45
N MET A 277 -7.22 125.06 -29.88
CA MET A 277 -7.41 124.68 -31.28
C MET A 277 -8.26 125.75 -31.97
N ASP A 278 -7.62 126.69 -32.65
CA ASP A 278 -8.30 127.62 -33.57
C ASP A 278 -8.62 126.88 -34.88
N ASN A 279 -9.82 126.30 -34.92
CA ASN A 279 -10.34 125.52 -36.05
C ASN A 279 -11.12 126.43 -37.00
N SER A 280 -10.40 127.16 -37.85
CA SER A 280 -10.99 127.94 -38.95
C SER A 280 -10.61 127.36 -40.32
N ARG A 281 -11.11 126.14 -40.57
CA ARG A 281 -11.29 125.63 -41.94
C ARG A 281 -12.75 125.26 -42.12
N ASN A 282 -13.33 125.69 -43.23
CA ASN A 282 -14.66 125.29 -43.67
C ASN A 282 -14.64 123.78 -44.02
N LEU A 283 -14.79 122.98 -42.98
CA LEU A 283 -15.10 121.57 -43.10
C LEU A 283 -16.53 121.49 -43.66
N ASP A 284 -16.70 120.71 -44.72
CA ASP A 284 -18.02 120.30 -45.19
C ASP A 284 -18.63 119.40 -44.10
N MET A 285 -19.32 120.05 -43.16
CA MET A 285 -19.86 119.40 -41.98
C MET A 285 -20.89 118.34 -42.36
N ASP A 286 -21.55 118.48 -43.50
CA ASP A 286 -22.57 117.53 -43.95
C ASP A 286 -21.93 116.23 -44.44
N ALA A 287 -20.82 116.30 -45.19
CA ALA A 287 -20.08 115.11 -45.64
C ALA A 287 -19.46 114.34 -44.46
N ILE A 288 -18.86 115.04 -43.50
CA ILE A 288 -18.24 114.41 -42.33
C ILE A 288 -19.30 113.82 -41.40
N VAL A 289 -20.42 114.50 -41.18
CA VAL A 289 -21.53 113.96 -40.37
C VAL A 289 -22.16 112.74 -41.05
N ALA A 290 -22.25 112.72 -42.38
CA ALA A 290 -22.72 111.56 -43.13
C ALA A 290 -21.77 110.35 -43.01
N GLU A 291 -20.45 110.57 -43.14
CA GLU A 291 -19.46 109.51 -43.01
C GLU A 291 -19.32 108.99 -41.57
N VAL A 292 -19.37 109.88 -40.58
CA VAL A 292 -19.41 109.49 -39.16
C VAL A 292 -20.68 108.68 -38.87
N ARG A 293 -21.84 109.09 -39.41
CA ARG A 293 -23.08 108.29 -39.30
C ARG A 293 -22.92 106.90 -39.91
N ALA A 294 -22.38 106.80 -41.13
CA ALA A 294 -22.18 105.52 -41.80
C ALA A 294 -21.22 104.61 -41.01
N GLN A 295 -20.13 105.15 -40.46
CA GLN A 295 -19.20 104.43 -39.59
C GLN A 295 -19.87 103.93 -38.30
N TYR A 296 -20.68 104.77 -37.65
CA TYR A 296 -21.44 104.35 -36.46
C TYR A 296 -22.47 103.28 -36.78
N GLU A 297 -23.14 103.38 -37.93
CA GLU A 297 -24.12 102.40 -38.39
C GLU A 297 -23.45 101.05 -38.71
N ASP A 298 -22.28 101.07 -39.35
CA ASP A 298 -21.46 99.88 -39.59
C ASP A 298 -20.92 99.25 -38.29
N ILE A 299 -20.44 100.05 -37.35
CA ILE A 299 -19.95 99.56 -36.04
C ILE A 299 -21.11 98.97 -35.24
N ALA A 300 -22.27 99.62 -35.23
CA ALA A 300 -23.47 99.11 -34.57
C ALA A 300 -23.95 97.80 -35.21
N ASN A 301 -23.93 97.71 -36.54
CA ASN A 301 -24.28 96.49 -37.27
C ASN A 301 -23.29 95.35 -37.03
N ARG A 302 -21.97 95.62 -37.03
CA ARG A 302 -20.95 94.61 -36.68
C ARG A 302 -21.10 94.16 -35.24
N SER A 303 -21.26 95.08 -34.29
CA SER A 303 -21.46 94.74 -32.87
C SER A 303 -22.71 93.88 -32.65
N LYS A 304 -23.80 94.18 -33.37
CA LYS A 304 -25.01 93.36 -33.34
C LYS A 304 -24.78 91.97 -33.95
N ALA A 305 -24.11 91.89 -35.10
CA ALA A 305 -23.79 90.62 -35.74
C ALA A 305 -22.85 89.74 -34.89
N ASP A 306 -21.85 90.34 -34.25
CA ASP A 306 -20.92 89.65 -33.35
C ASP A 306 -21.63 89.15 -32.10
N ALA A 307 -22.54 89.94 -31.52
CA ALA A 307 -23.36 89.51 -30.40
C ALA A 307 -24.29 88.35 -30.78
N GLU A 308 -24.97 88.43 -31.94
CA GLU A 308 -25.83 87.36 -32.46
C GLU A 308 -25.03 86.08 -32.74
N ALA A 309 -23.84 86.18 -33.34
CA ALA A 309 -22.95 85.05 -33.58
C ALA A 309 -22.46 84.41 -32.27
N TRP A 310 -22.10 85.24 -31.29
CA TRP A 310 -21.68 84.77 -29.96
C TRP A 310 -22.81 84.03 -29.24
N TYR A 311 -24.03 84.58 -29.25
CA TYR A 311 -25.20 83.89 -28.67
C TYR A 311 -25.52 82.59 -29.38
N LYS A 312 -25.43 82.57 -30.71
CA LYS A 312 -25.66 81.36 -31.50
C LYS A 312 -24.63 80.28 -31.19
N GLN A 313 -23.34 80.63 -31.12
CA GLN A 313 -22.28 79.70 -30.73
C GLN A 313 -22.52 79.16 -29.31
N LYS A 314 -22.85 80.02 -28.34
CA LYS A 314 -23.13 79.58 -26.97
C LYS A 314 -24.33 78.67 -26.88
N TYR A 315 -25.38 78.93 -27.66
CA TYR A 315 -26.54 78.07 -27.74
C TYR A 315 -26.19 76.71 -28.34
N GLU A 316 -25.40 76.68 -29.41
CA GLU A 316 -24.96 75.45 -30.08
C GLU A 316 -24.01 74.62 -29.20
N GLU A 317 -23.08 75.24 -28.48
CA GLU A 317 -22.23 74.59 -27.47
C GLU A 317 -23.08 73.98 -26.34
N MET A 318 -24.06 74.72 -25.83
CA MET A 318 -24.96 74.23 -24.79
C MET A 318 -25.85 73.09 -25.29
N GLN A 319 -26.33 73.17 -26.53
CA GLN A 319 -27.13 72.12 -27.16
C GLN A 319 -26.30 70.85 -27.42
N SER A 320 -25.07 71.01 -27.90
CA SER A 320 -24.14 69.89 -28.15
C SER A 320 -23.74 69.20 -26.84
N SER A 321 -23.39 69.97 -25.81
CA SER A 321 -23.08 69.40 -24.49
C SER A 321 -24.29 68.73 -23.84
N ALA A 322 -25.49 69.33 -23.94
CA ALA A 322 -26.71 68.68 -23.47
C ALA A 322 -27.00 67.35 -24.21
N GLY A 323 -26.71 67.29 -25.51
CA GLY A 323 -26.79 66.06 -26.31
C GLY A 323 -25.81 64.99 -25.81
N GLN A 324 -24.54 65.35 -25.60
CA GLN A 324 -23.52 64.45 -25.06
C GLN A 324 -23.90 63.91 -23.68
N TYR A 325 -24.34 64.77 -22.75
CA TYR A 325 -24.81 64.31 -21.43
C TYR A 325 -26.02 63.37 -21.53
N GLY A 326 -26.91 63.59 -22.50
CA GLY A 326 -28.03 62.69 -22.78
C GLY A 326 -27.57 61.31 -23.29
N ASP A 327 -26.59 61.30 -24.21
CA ASP A 327 -26.02 60.07 -24.77
C ASP A 327 -25.19 59.30 -23.73
N ASP A 328 -24.40 59.99 -22.91
CA ASP A 328 -23.65 59.40 -21.80
C ASP A 328 -24.59 58.79 -20.75
N LEU A 329 -25.68 59.48 -20.41
CA LEU A 329 -26.71 58.95 -19.52
C LEU A 329 -27.40 57.72 -20.12
N ARG A 330 -27.62 57.70 -21.44
CA ARG A 330 -28.20 56.53 -22.13
C ARG A 330 -27.24 55.35 -22.13
N THR A 331 -25.96 55.62 -22.36
CA THR A 331 -24.90 54.60 -22.41
C THR A 331 -24.68 53.98 -21.03
N THR A 332 -24.52 54.80 -19.99
CA THR A 332 -24.42 54.33 -18.60
C THR A 332 -25.66 53.55 -18.15
N LYS A 333 -26.87 53.96 -18.53
CA LYS A 333 -28.09 53.17 -18.29
C LYS A 333 -28.07 51.82 -18.99
N ALA A 334 -27.55 51.74 -20.21
CA ALA A 334 -27.42 50.48 -20.94
C ALA A 334 -26.41 49.54 -20.27
N GLU A 335 -25.26 50.06 -19.84
CA GLU A 335 -24.24 49.33 -19.08
C GLU A 335 -24.81 48.80 -17.75
N ILE A 336 -25.53 49.63 -17.00
CA ILE A 336 -26.19 49.22 -15.75
C ILE A 336 -27.18 48.08 -16.03
N ALA A 337 -27.96 48.16 -17.12
CA ALA A 337 -28.89 47.10 -17.49
C ALA A 337 -28.18 45.80 -17.89
N GLU A 338 -27.02 45.89 -18.55
CA GLU A 338 -26.19 44.73 -18.89
C GLU A 338 -25.55 44.08 -17.65
N LEU A 339 -24.98 44.89 -16.76
CA LEU A 339 -24.44 44.42 -15.48
C LEU A 339 -25.52 43.75 -14.64
N ASN A 340 -26.73 44.30 -14.59
CA ASN A 340 -27.86 43.66 -13.90
C ASN A 340 -28.23 42.30 -14.52
N ARG A 341 -28.20 42.17 -15.85
CA ARG A 341 -28.41 40.86 -16.52
C ARG A 341 -27.28 39.88 -16.21
N MET A 342 -26.03 40.35 -16.14
CA MET A 342 -24.89 39.52 -15.78
C MET A 342 -24.98 39.04 -14.34
N ILE A 343 -25.35 39.92 -13.40
CA ILE A 343 -25.60 39.57 -12.01
C ILE A 343 -26.67 38.49 -11.90
N ALA A 344 -27.81 38.65 -12.57
CA ALA A 344 -28.88 37.65 -12.55
C ALA A 344 -28.43 36.30 -13.13
N ARG A 345 -27.63 36.30 -14.21
CA ARG A 345 -27.06 35.07 -14.79
C ARG A 345 -26.11 34.37 -13.79
N LEU A 346 -25.20 35.12 -13.19
CA LEU A 346 -24.26 34.59 -12.20
C LEU A 346 -24.97 34.07 -10.95
N GLN A 347 -26.04 34.74 -10.49
CA GLN A 347 -26.87 34.26 -9.39
C GLN A 347 -27.52 32.92 -9.72
N ASN A 348 -28.11 32.77 -10.91
CA ASN A 348 -28.67 31.49 -11.36
C ASN A 348 -27.62 30.39 -11.48
N GLU A 349 -26.41 30.71 -11.94
CA GLU A 349 -25.29 29.76 -12.01
C GLU A 349 -24.85 29.32 -10.61
N ILE A 350 -24.75 30.26 -9.66
CA ILE A 350 -24.46 29.95 -8.26
C ILE A 350 -25.54 29.03 -7.67
N GLU A 351 -26.82 29.29 -7.93
CA GLU A 351 -27.92 28.45 -7.46
C GLU A 351 -27.88 27.05 -8.08
N ALA A 352 -27.59 26.95 -9.38
CA ALA A 352 -27.44 25.67 -10.07
C ALA A 352 -26.27 24.84 -9.50
N VAL A 353 -25.11 25.47 -9.28
CA VAL A 353 -23.94 24.79 -8.68
C VAL A 353 -24.22 24.39 -7.23
N LYS A 354 -24.91 25.23 -6.45
CA LYS A 354 -25.34 24.86 -5.09
C LYS A 354 -26.28 23.66 -5.09
N ALA A 355 -27.24 23.60 -6.01
CA ALA A 355 -28.15 22.46 -6.15
C ALA A 355 -27.39 21.19 -6.56
N GLN A 356 -26.43 21.30 -7.48
CA GLN A 356 -25.56 20.19 -7.86
C GLN A 356 -24.72 19.68 -6.68
N ARG A 357 -24.13 20.59 -5.89
CA ARG A 357 -23.38 20.23 -4.68
C ARG A 357 -24.28 19.48 -3.68
N ALA A 358 -25.47 20.00 -3.40
CA ALA A 358 -26.41 19.33 -2.49
C ALA A 358 -26.82 17.93 -3.00
N SER A 359 -27.02 17.76 -4.31
CA SER A 359 -27.31 16.46 -4.91
C SER A 359 -26.14 15.48 -4.79
N LEU A 360 -24.91 15.94 -5.02
CA LEU A 360 -23.71 15.11 -4.84
C LEU A 360 -23.48 14.73 -3.38
N GLU A 361 -23.68 15.66 -2.44
CA GLU A 361 -23.59 15.38 -1.00
C GLU A 361 -24.64 14.33 -0.57
N ALA A 362 -25.86 14.41 -1.10
CA ALA A 362 -26.88 13.39 -0.85
C ALA A 362 -26.50 12.01 -1.43
N GLN A 363 -25.93 11.97 -2.64
CA GLN A 363 -25.45 10.72 -3.25
C GLN A 363 -24.28 10.11 -2.46
N ILE A 364 -23.36 10.94 -1.96
CA ILE A 364 -22.26 10.49 -1.10
C ILE A 364 -22.82 9.89 0.18
N ALA A 365 -23.72 10.59 0.88
CA ALA A 365 -24.32 10.10 2.11
C ALA A 365 -25.07 8.76 1.90
N GLU A 366 -25.81 8.62 0.79
CA GLU A 366 -26.51 7.37 0.46
C GLU A 366 -25.53 6.22 0.11
N ALA A 367 -24.41 6.53 -0.56
CA ALA A 367 -23.37 5.55 -0.85
C ALA A 367 -22.62 5.11 0.42
N GLU A 368 -22.34 6.05 1.34
CA GLU A 368 -21.75 5.78 2.65
C GLU A 368 -22.68 4.90 3.50
N GLU A 369 -23.98 5.21 3.56
CA GLU A 369 -24.97 4.42 4.31
C GLU A 369 -25.08 2.99 3.74
N ARG A 370 -25.18 2.84 2.41
CA ARG A 370 -25.17 1.51 1.77
C ARG A 370 -23.89 0.75 2.06
N GLY A 371 -22.74 1.43 2.00
CA GLY A 371 -21.44 0.85 2.32
C GLY A 371 -21.38 0.36 3.77
N GLU A 372 -21.86 1.16 4.72
CA GLU A 372 -21.91 0.81 6.13
C GLU A 372 -22.81 -0.40 6.39
N LEU A 373 -23.99 -0.45 5.75
CA LEU A 373 -24.91 -1.58 5.83
C LEU A 373 -24.27 -2.87 5.26
N ALA A 374 -23.59 -2.80 4.12
CA ALA A 374 -22.89 -3.94 3.54
C ALA A 374 -21.76 -4.45 4.46
N VAL A 375 -21.01 -3.55 5.09
CA VAL A 375 -19.98 -3.92 6.07
C VAL A 375 -20.59 -4.56 7.32
N LYS A 376 -21.71 -4.02 7.82
CA LYS A 376 -22.45 -4.60 8.95
C LYS A 376 -22.93 -6.02 8.64
N ASP A 377 -23.52 -6.23 7.46
CA ASP A 377 -23.98 -7.55 7.01
C ASP A 377 -22.82 -8.54 6.87
N ALA A 378 -21.72 -8.14 6.23
CA ALA A 378 -20.51 -8.97 6.13
C ALA A 378 -19.94 -9.35 7.51
N LYS A 379 -19.92 -8.41 8.46
CA LYS A 379 -19.48 -8.67 9.85
C LYS A 379 -20.39 -9.66 10.56
N LEU A 380 -21.71 -9.53 10.40
CA LEU A 380 -22.67 -10.51 10.94
C LEU A 380 -22.44 -11.88 10.33
N ARG A 381 -22.22 -11.95 9.01
CA ARG A 381 -21.95 -13.21 8.32
C ARG A 381 -20.67 -13.88 8.79
N ILE A 382 -19.60 -13.11 9.02
CA ILE A 382 -18.35 -13.62 9.60
C ILE A 382 -18.62 -14.20 10.99
N LYS A 383 -19.33 -13.46 11.85
CA LYS A 383 -19.68 -13.92 13.19
C LYS A 383 -20.46 -15.24 13.17
N ASP A 384 -21.47 -15.36 12.30
CA ASP A 384 -22.25 -16.59 12.17
C ASP A 384 -21.38 -17.78 11.73
N LEU A 385 -20.44 -17.55 10.82
CA LEU A 385 -19.49 -18.57 10.37
C LEU A 385 -18.50 -18.96 11.48
N GLU A 386 -18.02 -18.01 12.27
CA GLU A 386 -17.17 -18.27 13.44
C GLU A 386 -17.91 -19.10 14.50
N GLU A 387 -19.18 -18.77 14.78
CA GLU A 387 -20.03 -19.55 15.67
C GLU A 387 -20.27 -20.96 15.14
N ALA A 388 -20.57 -21.11 13.84
CA ALA A 388 -20.74 -22.42 13.21
C ALA A 388 -19.45 -23.26 13.27
N LEU A 389 -18.28 -22.64 13.01
CA LEU A 389 -16.97 -23.27 13.15
C LEU A 389 -16.75 -23.75 14.60
N GLN A 390 -17.10 -22.93 15.58
CA GLN A 390 -16.95 -23.27 17.00
C GLN A 390 -17.86 -24.43 17.41
N ARG A 391 -19.12 -24.45 16.95
CA ARG A 391 -20.03 -25.59 17.14
C ARG A 391 -19.46 -26.87 16.52
N ALA A 392 -18.97 -26.79 15.28
CA ALA A 392 -18.37 -27.94 14.59
C ALA A 392 -17.13 -28.48 15.33
N LYS A 393 -16.27 -27.60 15.88
CA LYS A 393 -15.14 -28.00 16.72
C LYS A 393 -15.58 -28.71 18.00
N GLN A 394 -16.64 -28.21 18.65
CA GLN A 394 -17.21 -28.85 19.85
C GLN A 394 -17.81 -30.22 19.54
N ASP A 395 -18.54 -30.34 18.43
CA ASP A 395 -19.10 -31.61 17.96
C ASP A 395 -18.00 -32.62 17.63
N MET A 396 -16.93 -32.19 16.94
CA MET A 396 -15.77 -33.04 16.67
C MET A 396 -15.11 -33.52 17.97
N ALA A 397 -14.91 -32.63 18.94
CA ALA A 397 -14.36 -32.99 20.24
C ALA A 397 -15.28 -33.96 21.01
N ARG A 398 -16.61 -33.85 20.87
CA ARG A 398 -17.56 -34.81 21.42
C ARG A 398 -17.42 -36.18 20.74
N GLN A 399 -17.40 -36.22 19.41
CA GLN A 399 -17.24 -37.47 18.67
C GLN A 399 -15.94 -38.21 19.06
N VAL A 400 -14.82 -37.49 19.20
CA VAL A 400 -13.56 -38.09 19.65
C VAL A 400 -13.69 -38.74 21.03
N ARG A 401 -14.41 -38.11 21.97
CA ARG A 401 -14.68 -38.72 23.28
C ARG A 401 -15.55 -39.97 23.17
N GLU A 402 -16.64 -39.90 22.41
CA GLU A 402 -17.53 -41.05 22.16
C GLU A 402 -16.77 -42.23 21.51
N TYR A 403 -15.89 -41.95 20.54
CA TYR A 403 -15.03 -42.97 19.93
C TYR A 403 -14.03 -43.58 20.93
N GLN A 404 -13.45 -42.77 21.82
CA GLN A 404 -12.55 -43.28 22.86
C GLN A 404 -13.29 -44.17 23.87
N GLU A 405 -14.50 -43.78 24.27
CA GLU A 405 -15.36 -44.58 25.15
C GLU A 405 -15.73 -45.92 24.48
N LEU A 406 -16.13 -45.89 23.21
CA LEU A 406 -16.44 -47.09 22.45
C LEU A 406 -15.22 -48.02 22.29
N MET A 407 -14.04 -47.44 22.06
CA MET A 407 -12.78 -48.20 22.02
C MET A 407 -12.51 -48.88 23.36
N ASN A 408 -12.71 -48.18 24.48
CA ASN A 408 -12.54 -48.75 25.82
C ASN A 408 -13.49 -49.93 26.05
N VAL A 409 -14.76 -49.81 25.64
CA VAL A 409 -15.74 -50.91 25.69
C VAL A 409 -15.29 -52.09 24.82
N LYS A 410 -14.81 -51.82 23.60
CA LYS A 410 -14.29 -52.86 22.70
C LYS A 410 -13.12 -53.61 23.32
N MET A 411 -12.17 -52.90 23.94
CA MET A 411 -11.05 -53.52 24.64
C MET A 411 -11.51 -54.38 25.82
N ALA A 412 -12.50 -53.93 26.60
CA ALA A 412 -13.08 -54.72 27.67
C ALA A 412 -13.71 -56.02 27.13
N LEU A 413 -14.48 -55.93 26.04
CA LEU A 413 -15.08 -57.10 25.38
C LEU A 413 -14.02 -58.06 24.81
N ASP A 414 -12.92 -57.57 24.23
CA ASP A 414 -11.83 -58.43 23.78
C ASP A 414 -11.20 -59.20 24.95
N ILE A 415 -11.03 -58.54 26.10
CA ILE A 415 -10.53 -59.17 27.32
C ILE A 415 -11.52 -60.24 27.78
N GLU A 416 -12.82 -59.95 27.82
CA GLU A 416 -13.86 -60.93 28.15
C GLU A 416 -13.80 -62.15 27.20
N ILE A 417 -13.75 -61.94 25.89
CA ILE A 417 -13.63 -63.02 24.89
C ILE A 417 -12.35 -63.84 25.13
N ALA A 418 -11.21 -63.19 25.39
CA ALA A 418 -9.96 -63.88 25.70
C ALA A 418 -10.08 -64.71 26.98
N THR A 419 -10.75 -64.18 28.02
CA THR A 419 -11.01 -64.93 29.26
C THR A 419 -11.95 -66.11 29.03
N TYR A 420 -13.02 -65.95 28.24
CA TYR A 420 -13.93 -67.04 27.87
C TYR A 420 -13.19 -68.12 27.07
N ARG A 421 -12.35 -67.75 26.10
CA ARG A 421 -11.51 -68.71 25.36
C ARG A 421 -10.58 -69.49 26.29
N LYS A 422 -9.90 -68.81 27.21
CA LYS A 422 -9.01 -69.46 28.19
C LYS A 422 -9.75 -70.39 29.15
N LEU A 423 -10.98 -70.05 29.56
CA LEU A 423 -11.83 -70.92 30.36
C LEU A 423 -12.25 -72.17 29.58
N LEU A 424 -12.65 -72.03 28.31
CA LEU A 424 -12.94 -73.16 27.43
C LEU A 424 -11.71 -74.06 27.23
N GLU A 425 -10.55 -73.48 26.93
CA GLU A 425 -9.29 -74.24 26.82
C GLU A 425 -8.96 -74.97 28.14
N GLY A 426 -9.20 -74.34 29.29
CA GLY A 426 -9.04 -74.97 30.60
C GLY A 426 -10.05 -76.10 30.88
N GLU A 427 -11.28 -76.00 30.36
CA GLU A 427 -12.28 -77.06 30.44
C GLU A 427 -11.94 -78.24 29.52
N GLU A 428 -11.47 -77.97 28.29
CA GLU A 428 -10.93 -79.00 27.39
C GLU A 428 -9.73 -79.71 28.04
N THR A 429 -8.88 -78.98 28.75
CA THR A 429 -7.76 -79.56 29.51
C THR A 429 -8.24 -80.43 30.68
N ARG A 430 -9.35 -80.09 31.36
CA ARG A 430 -10.00 -80.93 32.39
C ARG A 430 -10.72 -82.16 31.84
N LEU A 431 -11.21 -82.09 30.61
CA LEU A 431 -11.82 -83.24 29.92
C LEU A 431 -10.75 -84.20 29.37
N LEU A 432 -9.60 -83.67 28.92
CA LEU A 432 -8.45 -84.45 28.43
C LEU A 432 -7.54 -84.96 29.57
N SER A 433 -7.51 -84.28 30.72
CA SER A 433 -6.80 -84.69 31.94
C SER A 433 -7.79 -84.79 33.09
N GLY A 434 -8.13 -86.02 33.50
CA GLY A 434 -9.00 -86.31 34.65
C GLY A 434 -8.57 -85.60 35.95
N PRO A 435 -9.46 -85.53 36.96
CA PRO A 435 -9.46 -84.47 37.97
C PRO A 435 -8.22 -84.52 38.87
N ALA A 436 -7.35 -83.50 38.75
CA ALA A 436 -6.29 -83.22 39.71
C ALA A 436 -6.66 -82.04 40.62
N SER A 437 -6.37 -82.22 41.91
CA SER A 437 -6.77 -81.41 43.07
C SER A 437 -6.33 -79.93 43.00
N ALA A 438 -7.25 -79.01 43.27
CA ALA A 438 -6.98 -77.58 43.33
C ALA A 438 -6.38 -77.19 44.70
N THR A 439 -5.17 -76.65 44.71
CA THR A 439 -4.57 -75.99 45.88
C THR A 439 -4.88 -74.48 45.79
N ILE A 440 -5.69 -74.00 46.73
CA ILE A 440 -6.10 -72.59 46.85
C ILE A 440 -5.03 -71.85 47.67
N HIS A 441 -4.34 -70.88 47.07
CA HIS A 441 -3.50 -69.93 47.80
C HIS A 441 -4.22 -68.58 47.90
N VAL A 442 -4.64 -68.23 49.12
CA VAL A 442 -5.23 -66.93 49.44
C VAL A 442 -4.09 -65.92 49.59
N GLN A 443 -4.11 -64.84 48.82
CA GLN A 443 -3.24 -63.68 49.04
C GLN A 443 -4.11 -62.43 49.24
N GLN A 444 -3.98 -61.87 50.43
CA GLN A 444 -4.66 -60.68 50.93
C GLN A 444 -3.81 -59.45 50.54
N SER A 445 -4.39 -58.47 49.85
CA SER A 445 -3.72 -57.22 49.50
C SER A 445 -4.55 -56.03 49.96
N SER A 446 -4.01 -55.31 50.93
CA SER A 446 -4.54 -54.13 51.60
C SER A 446 -4.60 -52.91 50.67
N GLY A 447 -5.73 -52.18 50.72
CA GLY A 447 -5.92 -50.93 49.99
C GLY A 447 -5.10 -49.76 50.56
N GLY A 448 -4.39 -49.07 49.68
CA GLY A 448 -3.71 -47.80 49.96
C GLY A 448 -4.38 -46.65 49.21
N LYS A 449 -4.93 -45.69 49.96
CA LYS A 449 -5.39 -44.37 49.47
C LYS A 449 -4.21 -43.57 48.91
N PHE A 450 -4.40 -42.88 47.79
CA PHE A 450 -3.58 -41.74 47.42
C PHE A 450 -4.45 -40.54 47.01
N PHE A 451 -4.25 -39.46 47.76
CA PHE A 451 -4.55 -38.06 47.39
C PHE A 451 -3.59 -37.60 46.29
N LEU A 452 -4.03 -36.63 45.48
CA LEU A 452 -3.31 -35.42 45.02
C LEU A 452 -4.34 -34.65 44.15
N GLY A 453 -4.49 -33.33 44.19
CA GLY A 453 -3.48 -32.29 44.31
C GLY A 453 -3.44 -31.55 42.98
#